data_AF-A0A4Q5VMR4-F1
#
_entry.id   AF-A0A4Q5VMR4-F1
#
_cell.length_a   1.000
_cell.length_b   1.000
_cell.length_c   1.000
_cell.angle_alpha   90.00
_cell.angle_beta   90.00
_cell.angle_gamma   90.00
#
_symmetry.space_group_name_H-M   'P 1'
#
loop_
_entity.id
_entity.type
_entity.pdbx_description
1 polymer ?
#
loop_
_entity_poly.entity_id
_entity_poly.type
_entity_poly.pdbx_seq_one_letter_code
_entity_poly.pdbx_strand_id
1 'polypeptide(L)'
;MENLVSLDGLVLSPVIFLFFLIISLKIGTFFKVSYKLSLALYLWHSLFTLIYIWFSLNFPADSKRYFLLATEHELGDFNFGTSFIVYVTYILNKFFSFSYVDQFLVHNFMGYLGLIAFTATIRQTILDKYKKIRIFGWILVFLPSVSFWTSALGKDSISFMATGLVLWAALDFKNRLGLFAFAVIAMLMVRPHIAAVMLAAYALSFIFDKRSSLVQRFIIGTLALVGSALVIPLAMQYAGLGDAQNAADIQDYIDQRQDSNLDGGSSLDISSMSLPMQLFTYLFRPLPFEAKSIFAFISSIDNLILLALVILGSIAILKKSQPSIESNRIFLWIYVGLTWLIFASTTANLGIATRQKWMFAPMLIFLLLSVIGTRKVNNEKVTNEIVK
;
A
#
# COMPACT_ATOMS: atom_id res chain seq x y z
N MET A 1 -16.92 23.47 -12.12
CA MET A 1 -15.46 23.64 -11.95
C MET A 1 -15.15 24.73 -10.93
N GLU A 2 -15.86 25.86 -10.96
CA GLU A 2 -15.67 27.02 -10.06
C GLU A 2 -15.90 26.75 -8.56
N ASN A 3 -16.67 25.72 -8.16
CA ASN A 3 -16.98 25.49 -6.74
C ASN A 3 -16.00 24.59 -5.98
N LEU A 4 -15.08 23.87 -6.64
CA LEU A 4 -14.16 22.94 -5.96
C LEU A 4 -12.82 23.59 -5.57
N VAL A 5 -12.39 24.60 -6.33
CA VAL A 5 -11.13 25.31 -6.09
C VAL A 5 -11.41 26.80 -6.27
N SER A 6 -11.71 27.49 -5.17
CA SER A 6 -11.81 28.95 -5.12
C SER A 6 -10.51 29.55 -4.59
N LEU A 7 -10.15 30.75 -5.07
CA LEU A 7 -8.97 31.48 -4.59
C LEU A 7 -9.01 31.71 -3.07
N ASP A 8 -10.19 32.03 -2.54
CA ASP A 8 -10.41 32.19 -1.10
C ASP A 8 -10.23 30.88 -0.32
N GLY A 9 -10.56 29.74 -0.93
CA GLY A 9 -10.35 28.41 -0.36
C GLY A 9 -8.89 27.95 -0.34
N LEU A 10 -7.99 28.61 -1.09
CA LEU A 10 -6.58 28.24 -1.17
C LEU A 10 -5.67 28.97 -0.17
N VAL A 11 -6.21 29.90 0.61
CA VAL A 11 -5.42 30.72 1.55
C VAL A 11 -4.71 29.85 2.60
N LEU A 12 -5.33 28.76 3.04
CA LEU A 12 -4.76 27.84 4.04
C LEU A 12 -3.77 26.83 3.44
N SER A 13 -3.85 26.54 2.14
CA SER A 13 -3.08 25.45 1.51
C SER A 13 -1.55 25.62 1.66
N PRO A 14 -0.94 26.81 1.46
CA PRO A 14 0.48 27.02 1.70
C PRO A 14 0.89 26.78 3.16
N VAL A 15 0.04 27.18 4.11
CA VAL A 15 0.30 27.01 5.54
C VAL A 15 0.26 25.53 5.92
N ILE A 16 -0.76 24.81 5.46
CA ILE A 16 -0.91 23.36 5.67
C ILE A 16 0.27 22.60 5.03
N PHE A 17 0.66 22.99 3.81
CA PHE A 17 1.81 22.40 3.13
C PHE A 17 3.11 22.58 3.92
N LEU A 18 3.39 23.80 4.40
CA LEU A 18 4.59 24.10 5.19
C LEU A 18 4.56 23.38 6.55
N PHE A 19 3.40 23.31 7.19
CA PHE A 19 3.21 22.57 8.44
C PHE A 19 3.58 21.10 8.27
N PHE A 20 3.00 20.42 7.27
CA PHE A 20 3.32 19.02 6.99
C PHE A 20 4.75 18.81 6.48
N LEU A 21 5.31 19.78 5.74
CA LEU A 21 6.71 19.76 5.35
C LEU A 21 7.63 19.73 6.58
N ILE A 22 7.42 20.61 7.57
CA ILE A 22 8.23 20.64 8.79
C ILE A 22 8.10 19.33 9.56
N ILE A 23 6.88 18.82 9.70
CA ILE A 23 6.63 17.52 10.36
C ILE A 23 7.32 16.39 9.61
N SER A 24 7.32 16.40 8.27
CA SER A 24 7.96 15.38 7.43
C SER A 24 9.46 15.24 7.77
N LEU A 25 10.15 16.35 8.05
CA LEU A 25 11.56 16.35 8.41
C LEU A 25 11.81 15.71 9.80
N LYS A 26 10.92 15.98 10.77
CA LYS A 26 10.98 15.33 12.10
C LYS A 26 10.67 13.83 12.02
N ILE A 27 9.74 13.44 11.17
CA ILE A 27 9.42 12.03 10.96
C ILE A 27 10.58 11.29 10.28
N GLY A 28 11.32 11.96 9.39
CA GLY A 28 12.56 11.45 8.82
C GLY A 28 13.55 10.93 9.86
N THR A 29 13.71 11.63 10.98
CA THR A 29 14.63 11.19 12.04
C THR A 29 14.16 9.92 12.72
N PHE A 30 12.84 9.75 12.95
CA PHE A 30 12.27 8.51 13.51
C PHE A 30 12.57 7.29 12.61
N PHE A 31 12.46 7.46 11.29
CA PHE A 31 12.76 6.40 10.32
C PHE A 31 14.24 6.26 9.96
N LYS A 32 15.14 7.01 10.61
CA LYS A 32 16.59 7.05 10.30
C LYS A 32 16.88 7.39 8.84
N VAL A 33 16.08 8.30 8.27
CA VAL A 33 16.21 8.86 6.93
C VAL A 33 16.83 10.26 7.05
N SER A 34 17.77 10.60 6.16
CA SER A 34 18.41 11.92 6.18
C SER A 34 17.42 13.02 5.82
N TYR A 35 17.60 14.23 6.37
CA TYR A 35 16.70 15.36 6.09
C TYR A 35 16.57 15.66 4.58
N LYS A 36 17.67 15.55 3.82
CA LYS A 36 17.68 15.74 2.36
C LYS A 36 16.76 14.75 1.64
N LEU A 37 16.82 13.48 2.04
CA LEU A 37 15.98 12.45 1.44
C LEU A 37 14.53 12.58 1.92
N SER A 38 14.31 12.90 3.20
CA SER A 38 12.97 13.19 3.75
C SER A 38 12.27 14.32 2.99
N LEU A 39 13.01 15.39 2.72
CA LEU A 39 12.57 16.54 1.92
C LEU A 39 12.28 16.13 0.47
N ALA A 40 13.21 15.43 -0.18
CA ALA A 40 13.04 15.00 -1.56
C ALA A 40 11.81 14.10 -1.74
N LEU A 41 11.56 13.18 -0.80
CA LEU A 41 10.38 12.31 -0.81
C LEU A 41 9.08 13.11 -0.65
N TYR A 42 9.05 14.07 0.29
CA TYR A 42 7.86 14.88 0.52
C TYR A 42 7.55 15.78 -0.69
N LEU A 43 8.57 16.42 -1.27
CA LEU A 43 8.41 17.24 -2.47
C LEU A 43 7.99 16.40 -3.69
N TRP A 44 8.59 15.22 -3.86
CA TRP A 44 8.20 14.26 -4.91
C TRP A 44 6.74 13.85 -4.77
N HIS A 45 6.32 13.46 -3.56
CA HIS A 45 4.95 13.02 -3.31
C HIS A 45 3.94 14.17 -3.49
N SER A 46 4.31 15.38 -3.06
CA SER A 46 3.50 16.58 -3.22
C SER A 46 3.35 17.01 -4.69
N LEU A 47 4.40 16.84 -5.51
CA LEU A 47 4.29 17.04 -6.96
C LEU A 47 3.20 16.14 -7.56
N PHE A 48 3.18 14.86 -7.19
CA PHE A 48 2.13 13.94 -7.65
C PHE A 48 0.75 14.25 -7.08
N THR A 49 0.67 14.86 -5.89
CA THR A 49 -0.58 15.40 -5.35
C THR A 49 -1.15 16.47 -6.27
N LEU A 50 -0.31 17.41 -6.72
CA LEU A 50 -0.73 18.47 -7.65
C LEU A 50 -1.18 17.90 -9.01
N ILE A 51 -0.43 16.91 -9.53
CA ILE A 51 -0.81 16.21 -10.77
C ILE A 51 -2.16 15.49 -10.57
N TYR A 52 -2.39 14.85 -9.42
CA TYR A 52 -3.65 14.18 -9.14
C TYR A 52 -4.79 15.18 -8.96
N ILE A 53 -4.59 16.33 -8.30
CA ILE A 53 -5.62 17.38 -8.20
C ILE A 53 -6.04 17.79 -9.62
N TRP A 54 -5.09 18.11 -10.49
CA TRP A 54 -5.38 18.43 -11.89
C TRP A 54 -6.14 17.30 -12.59
N PHE A 55 -5.69 16.05 -12.44
CA PHE A 55 -6.38 14.89 -13.00
C PHE A 55 -7.82 14.79 -12.48
N SER A 56 -7.99 14.90 -11.17
CA SER A 56 -9.28 14.79 -10.52
C SER A 56 -10.24 15.87 -10.97
N LEU A 57 -9.78 17.08 -11.32
CA LEU A 57 -10.61 18.17 -11.82
C LEU A 57 -11.10 17.96 -13.25
N ASN A 58 -10.29 17.29 -14.09
CA ASN A 58 -10.59 17.08 -15.52
C ASN A 58 -11.25 15.74 -15.83
N PHE A 59 -11.03 14.72 -14.99
CA PHE A 59 -11.52 13.35 -15.20
C PHE A 59 -12.38 12.87 -14.02
N PRO A 60 -13.19 11.80 -14.19
CA PRO A 60 -13.86 11.14 -13.08
C PRO A 60 -12.85 10.62 -12.06
N ALA A 61 -13.06 10.96 -10.78
CA ALA A 61 -12.19 10.55 -9.69
C ALA A 61 -12.99 10.34 -8.39
N ASP A 62 -12.65 9.29 -7.63
CA ASP A 62 -13.26 8.97 -6.35
C ASP A 62 -13.16 10.15 -5.36
N SER A 63 -12.06 10.90 -5.41
CA SER A 63 -11.80 12.05 -4.54
C SER A 63 -12.88 13.14 -4.64
N LYS A 64 -13.35 13.44 -5.87
CA LYS A 64 -14.45 14.39 -6.09
C LYS A 64 -15.72 13.89 -5.43
N ARG A 65 -16.04 12.60 -5.62
CA ARG A 65 -17.24 11.99 -5.04
C ARG A 65 -17.22 12.06 -3.51
N TYR A 66 -16.09 11.77 -2.88
CA TYR A 66 -15.97 11.87 -1.42
C TYR A 66 -16.21 13.30 -0.92
N PHE A 67 -15.62 14.30 -1.59
CA PHE A 67 -15.77 15.70 -1.22
C PHE A 67 -17.19 16.23 -1.41
N LEU A 68 -17.84 15.92 -2.54
CA LEU A 68 -19.22 16.32 -2.81
C LEU A 68 -20.20 15.66 -1.82
N LEU A 69 -20.06 14.35 -1.58
CA LEU A 69 -20.90 13.66 -0.59
C LEU A 69 -20.74 14.25 0.82
N ALA A 70 -19.52 14.65 1.20
CA ALA A 70 -19.27 15.26 2.50
C ALA A 70 -19.79 16.71 2.62
N THR A 71 -20.06 17.39 1.51
CA THR A 71 -20.46 18.81 1.52
C THR A 71 -21.94 19.01 1.20
N GLU A 72 -22.52 18.15 0.37
CA GLU A 72 -23.88 18.31 -0.16
C GLU A 72 -24.94 17.44 0.55
N HIS A 73 -24.55 16.38 1.26
CA HIS A 73 -25.48 15.40 1.84
C HIS A 73 -25.43 15.38 3.37
N GLU A 74 -26.57 15.05 4.00
CA GLU A 74 -26.59 14.63 5.41
C GLU A 74 -25.76 13.36 5.56
N LEU A 75 -24.86 13.33 6.54
CA LEU A 75 -24.05 12.15 6.84
C LEU A 75 -24.97 10.98 7.19
N GLY A 76 -24.97 9.93 6.35
CA GLY A 76 -25.57 8.64 6.72
C GLY A 76 -24.80 7.94 7.84
N ASP A 77 -25.25 6.78 8.29
CA ASP A 77 -24.61 6.06 9.40
C ASP A 77 -23.10 5.82 9.21
N PHE A 78 -22.35 5.95 10.31
CA PHE A 78 -20.92 5.69 10.30
C PHE A 78 -20.65 4.22 9.94
N ASN A 79 -19.84 4.02 8.90
CA ASN A 79 -19.41 2.70 8.46
C ASN A 79 -17.97 2.74 7.94
N PHE A 80 -17.34 1.58 7.82
CA PHE A 80 -15.99 1.43 7.31
C PHE A 80 -15.92 1.71 5.80
N GLY A 81 -14.70 1.91 5.30
CA GLY A 81 -14.44 2.04 3.88
C GLY A 81 -14.77 3.41 3.33
N THR A 82 -15.69 3.48 2.36
CA THR A 82 -16.02 4.74 1.69
C THR A 82 -16.65 5.74 2.66
N SER A 83 -17.57 5.29 3.53
CA SER A 83 -18.21 6.15 4.51
C SER A 83 -17.20 6.78 5.47
N PHE A 84 -16.23 6.02 5.97
CA PHE A 84 -15.14 6.56 6.80
C PHE A 84 -14.43 7.74 6.14
N ILE A 85 -14.08 7.66 4.85
CA ILE A 85 -13.45 8.76 4.13
C ILE A 85 -14.39 9.97 4.00
N VAL A 86 -15.68 9.75 3.75
CA VAL A 86 -16.68 10.83 3.71
C VAL A 86 -16.79 11.51 5.07
N TYR A 87 -16.79 10.76 6.16
CA TYR A 87 -16.79 11.30 7.53
C TYR A 87 -15.54 12.12 7.83
N VAL A 88 -14.35 11.62 7.49
CA VAL A 88 -13.09 12.37 7.67
C VAL A 88 -13.12 13.66 6.84
N THR A 89 -13.53 13.56 5.57
CA THR A 89 -13.69 14.70 4.65
C THR A 89 -14.68 15.72 5.22
N TYR A 90 -15.80 15.28 5.77
CA TYR A 90 -16.80 16.14 6.41
C TYR A 90 -16.21 16.85 7.62
N ILE A 91 -15.50 16.13 8.50
CA ILE A 91 -14.89 16.72 9.70
C ILE A 91 -13.88 17.80 9.30
N LEU A 92 -13.01 17.50 8.32
CA LEU A 92 -12.02 18.44 7.82
C LEU A 92 -12.68 19.68 7.19
N ASN A 93 -13.74 19.50 6.41
CA ASN A 93 -14.46 20.60 5.79
C ASN A 93 -15.25 21.43 6.82
N LYS A 94 -16.04 20.78 7.69
CA LYS A 94 -16.99 21.46 8.57
C LYS A 94 -16.32 22.15 9.76
N PHE A 95 -15.34 21.52 10.39
CA PHE A 95 -14.69 22.04 11.60
C PHE A 95 -13.46 22.89 11.31
N PHE A 96 -12.71 22.58 10.26
CA PHE A 96 -11.48 23.29 9.92
C PHE A 96 -11.60 24.18 8.68
N SER A 97 -12.77 24.17 8.01
CA SER A 97 -12.99 24.89 6.75
C SER A 97 -12.00 24.52 5.65
N PHE A 98 -11.47 23.29 5.68
CA PHE A 98 -10.49 22.83 4.70
C PHE A 98 -11.15 22.64 3.33
N SER A 99 -10.56 23.29 2.33
CA SER A 99 -10.93 23.17 0.93
C SER A 99 -10.61 21.79 0.36
N TYR A 100 -11.05 21.53 -0.87
CA TYR A 100 -10.70 20.32 -1.58
C TYR A 100 -9.18 20.10 -1.65
N VAL A 101 -8.41 21.17 -1.91
CA VAL A 101 -6.94 21.11 -1.99
C VAL A 101 -6.30 20.86 -0.63
N ASP A 102 -6.80 21.51 0.43
CA ASP A 102 -6.29 21.31 1.79
C ASP A 102 -6.42 19.85 2.24
N GLN A 103 -7.55 19.22 1.91
CA GLN A 103 -7.78 17.81 2.23
C GLN A 103 -6.90 16.86 1.41
N PHE A 104 -6.54 17.23 0.18
CA PHE A 104 -5.49 16.53 -0.57
C PHE A 104 -4.13 16.62 0.13
N LEU A 105 -3.77 17.76 0.72
CA LEU A 105 -2.51 17.89 1.46
C LEU A 105 -2.47 17.01 2.71
N VAL A 106 -3.61 16.84 3.41
CA VAL A 106 -3.73 15.90 4.54
C VAL A 106 -3.49 14.47 4.07
N HIS A 107 -4.12 14.04 2.96
CA HIS A 107 -3.95 12.68 2.44
C HIS A 107 -2.56 12.45 1.83
N ASN A 108 -1.96 13.47 1.20
CA ASN A 108 -0.56 13.46 0.78
C ASN A 108 0.37 13.20 1.96
N PHE A 109 0.13 13.84 3.10
CA PHE A 109 0.92 13.56 4.30
C PHE A 109 0.76 12.11 4.79
N MET A 110 -0.46 11.55 4.77
CA MET A 110 -0.67 10.13 5.09
C MET A 110 0.09 9.21 4.12
N GLY A 111 -0.02 9.45 2.81
CA GLY A 111 0.74 8.72 1.79
C GLY A 111 2.25 8.82 1.98
N TYR A 112 2.74 10.00 2.36
CA TYR A 112 4.14 10.24 2.69
C TYR A 112 4.62 9.39 3.88
N LEU A 113 3.81 9.19 4.92
CA LEU A 113 4.15 8.30 6.04
C LEU A 113 4.39 6.87 5.57
N GLY A 114 3.58 6.39 4.62
CA GLY A 114 3.82 5.10 3.94
C GLY A 114 5.11 5.11 3.13
N LEU A 115 5.34 6.17 2.35
CA LEU A 115 6.48 6.29 1.45
C LEU A 115 7.81 6.36 2.22
N ILE A 116 7.87 7.10 3.33
CA ILE A 116 9.08 7.22 4.14
C ILE A 116 9.38 5.92 4.89
N ALA A 117 8.35 5.23 5.41
CA ALA A 117 8.50 3.93 6.03
C ALA A 117 9.00 2.89 5.01
N PHE A 118 8.41 2.86 3.82
CA PHE A 118 8.89 2.03 2.70
C PHE A 118 10.35 2.37 2.35
N THR A 119 10.68 3.65 2.18
CA THR A 119 12.03 4.11 1.88
C THR A 119 13.04 3.67 2.95
N ALA A 120 12.69 3.74 4.23
CA ALA A 120 13.58 3.32 5.31
C ALA A 120 13.94 1.83 5.22
N THR A 121 12.98 0.98 4.85
CA THR A 121 13.18 -0.48 4.68
C THR A 121 14.04 -0.78 3.44
N ILE A 122 13.80 -0.08 2.33
CA ILE A 122 14.59 -0.21 1.11
C ILE A 122 16.01 0.29 1.33
N ARG A 123 16.19 1.42 2.03
CA ARG A 123 17.51 1.96 2.34
C ARG A 123 18.35 0.92 3.06
N GLN A 124 17.84 0.31 4.14
CA GLN A 124 18.58 -0.74 4.83
C GLN A 124 18.94 -1.88 3.88
N THR A 125 18.01 -2.26 3.01
CA THR A 125 18.20 -3.38 2.08
C THR A 125 19.32 -3.16 1.07
N ILE A 126 19.58 -1.92 0.66
CA ILE A 126 20.51 -1.62 -0.42
C ILE A 126 21.90 -1.16 0.04
N LEU A 127 22.11 -0.82 1.32
CA LEU A 127 23.36 -0.23 1.80
C LEU A 127 24.61 -1.04 1.38
N ASP A 128 24.57 -2.35 1.55
CA ASP A 128 25.70 -3.25 1.30
C ASP A 128 25.73 -3.84 -0.12
N LYS A 129 24.92 -3.28 -1.04
CA LYS A 129 24.75 -3.81 -2.40
C LYS A 129 25.55 -3.04 -3.43
N TYR A 130 25.79 -3.69 -4.58
CA TYR A 130 26.44 -3.05 -5.72
C TYR A 130 25.68 -1.79 -6.17
N LYS A 131 26.41 -0.80 -6.70
CA LYS A 131 25.87 0.49 -7.14
C LYS A 131 24.62 0.37 -8.02
N LYS A 132 24.61 -0.58 -8.97
CA LYS A 132 23.46 -0.83 -9.86
C LYS A 132 22.20 -1.23 -9.10
N ILE A 133 22.32 -2.11 -8.10
CA ILE A 133 21.19 -2.55 -7.26
C ILE A 133 20.73 -1.44 -6.32
N ARG A 134 21.67 -0.61 -5.83
CA ARG A 134 21.33 0.60 -5.05
C ARG A 134 20.50 1.58 -5.87
N ILE A 135 20.92 1.87 -7.10
CA ILE A 135 20.17 2.74 -8.02
C ILE A 135 18.80 2.13 -8.30
N PHE A 136 18.73 0.83 -8.56
CA PHE A 136 17.47 0.13 -8.80
C PHE A 136 16.49 0.22 -7.60
N GLY A 137 16.99 0.05 -6.38
CA GLY A 137 16.20 0.25 -5.17
C GLY A 137 15.65 1.67 -5.04
N TRP A 138 16.43 2.69 -5.40
CA TRP A 138 15.94 4.07 -5.42
C TRP A 138 14.90 4.31 -6.51
N ILE A 139 15.08 3.76 -7.71
CA ILE A 139 14.08 3.84 -8.80
C ILE A 139 12.73 3.28 -8.31
N LEU A 140 12.73 2.16 -7.60
CA LEU A 140 11.51 1.53 -7.06
C LEU A 140 10.76 2.41 -6.06
N VAL A 141 11.49 3.19 -5.24
CA VAL A 141 10.90 4.14 -4.29
C VAL A 141 10.30 5.35 -5.01
N PHE A 142 10.95 5.83 -6.06
CA PHE A 142 10.54 7.00 -6.83
C PHE A 142 9.70 6.63 -8.07
N LEU A 143 9.00 5.50 -8.06
CA LEU A 143 8.07 5.17 -9.13
C LEU A 143 6.90 6.17 -9.14
N PRO A 144 6.59 6.80 -10.29
CA PRO A 144 5.48 7.75 -10.43
C PRO A 144 4.14 7.22 -9.91
N SER A 145 3.78 5.97 -10.23
CA SER A 145 2.46 5.43 -9.88
C SER A 145 2.28 5.26 -8.37
N VAL A 146 3.35 4.99 -7.62
CA VAL A 146 3.28 4.95 -6.15
C VAL A 146 2.78 6.30 -5.66
N SER A 147 3.47 7.37 -6.04
CA SER A 147 3.18 8.69 -5.52
C SER A 147 1.88 9.27 -6.07
N PHE A 148 1.56 8.99 -7.33
CA PHE A 148 0.27 9.39 -7.93
C PHE A 148 -0.92 8.80 -7.18
N TRP A 149 -0.96 7.47 -7.01
CA TRP A 149 -2.13 6.82 -6.41
C TRP A 149 -2.24 6.98 -4.89
N THR A 150 -1.10 7.16 -4.20
CA THR A 150 -1.07 7.17 -2.73
C THR A 150 -1.03 8.56 -2.11
N SER A 151 -1.07 9.63 -2.92
CA SER A 151 -1.18 11.02 -2.44
C SER A 151 -2.59 11.59 -2.48
N ALA A 152 -3.53 10.91 -3.15
CA ALA A 152 -4.88 11.43 -3.39
C ALA A 152 -5.79 11.35 -2.15
N LEU A 153 -6.76 12.27 -2.10
CA LEU A 153 -7.89 12.21 -1.16
C LEU A 153 -8.68 10.92 -1.39
N GLY A 154 -8.67 10.02 -0.41
CA GLY A 154 -9.30 8.72 -0.55
C GLY A 154 -8.70 7.62 0.32
N LYS A 155 -9.17 6.39 0.08
CA LYS A 155 -8.77 5.19 0.82
C LYS A 155 -7.30 4.80 0.60
N ASP A 156 -6.75 5.11 -0.57
CA ASP A 156 -5.47 4.54 -1.03
C ASP A 156 -4.25 5.12 -0.30
N SER A 157 -4.28 6.40 0.06
CA SER A 157 -3.23 7.05 0.86
C SER A 157 -3.13 6.45 2.27
N ILE A 158 -4.26 6.27 2.96
CA ILE A 158 -4.30 5.62 4.28
C ILE A 158 -3.94 4.12 4.19
N SER A 159 -4.41 3.44 3.14
CA SER A 159 -4.07 2.02 2.92
C SER A 159 -2.56 1.86 2.70
N PHE A 160 -1.95 2.74 1.91
CA PHE A 160 -0.50 2.72 1.66
C PHE A 160 0.32 3.09 2.90
N MET A 161 -0.14 4.07 3.69
CA MET A 161 0.42 4.37 5.00
C MET A 161 0.47 3.11 5.87
N ALA A 162 -0.67 2.43 6.02
CA ALA A 162 -0.74 1.21 6.82
C ALA A 162 0.23 0.14 6.30
N THR A 163 0.26 -0.13 4.99
CA THR A 163 1.19 -1.09 4.39
C THR A 163 2.65 -0.73 4.64
N GLY A 164 3.05 0.55 4.47
CA GLY A 164 4.42 1.01 4.71
C GLY A 164 4.83 0.89 6.18
N LEU A 165 3.94 1.27 7.10
CA LEU A 165 4.17 1.16 8.54
C LEU A 165 4.26 -0.31 9.00
N VAL A 166 3.39 -1.19 8.49
CA VAL A 166 3.46 -2.63 8.74
C VAL A 166 4.77 -3.21 8.22
N LEU A 167 5.22 -2.83 7.02
CA LEU A 167 6.50 -3.28 6.48
C LEU A 167 7.68 -2.84 7.37
N TRP A 168 7.65 -1.60 7.88
CA TRP A 168 8.64 -1.14 8.86
C TRP A 168 8.55 -1.90 10.18
N ALA A 169 7.35 -2.18 10.68
CA ALA A 169 7.15 -2.95 11.89
C ALA A 169 7.64 -4.40 11.74
N ALA A 170 7.48 -5.01 10.55
CA ALA A 170 7.89 -6.38 10.26
C ALA A 170 9.42 -6.61 10.29
N LEU A 171 10.23 -5.54 10.26
CA LEU A 171 11.66 -5.63 10.53
C LEU A 171 11.95 -5.92 12.00
N ASP A 172 11.08 -5.50 12.91
CA ASP A 172 11.25 -5.69 14.36
C ASP A 172 9.89 -5.59 15.09
N PHE A 173 9.10 -6.66 15.01
CA PHE A 173 7.76 -6.67 15.61
C PHE A 173 7.80 -6.52 17.13
N LYS A 174 8.87 -6.99 17.80
CA LYS A 174 8.98 -6.95 19.26
C LYS A 174 8.94 -5.51 19.78
N ASN A 175 9.70 -4.63 19.14
CA ASN A 175 9.79 -3.22 19.54
C ASN A 175 8.77 -2.31 18.85
N ARG A 176 8.07 -2.80 17.81
CA ARG A 176 7.19 -1.99 16.95
C ARG A 176 5.73 -2.49 16.93
N LEU A 177 5.32 -3.27 17.93
CA LEU A 177 3.96 -3.83 18.00
C LEU A 177 2.88 -2.73 18.03
N GLY A 178 3.12 -1.64 18.76
CA GLY A 178 2.20 -0.49 18.79
C GLY A 178 2.03 0.16 17.41
N LEU A 179 3.11 0.24 16.62
CA LEU A 179 3.05 0.75 15.25
C LEU A 179 2.29 -0.20 14.33
N PHE A 180 2.49 -1.52 14.49
CA PHE A 180 1.73 -2.54 13.78
C PHE A 180 0.22 -2.43 14.09
N ALA A 181 -0.14 -2.33 15.37
CA ALA A 181 -1.55 -2.20 15.80
C ALA A 181 -2.20 -0.94 15.22
N PHE A 182 -1.52 0.21 15.30
CA PHE A 182 -1.99 1.45 14.67
C PHE A 182 -2.21 1.29 13.17
N ALA A 183 -1.26 0.66 12.46
CA ALA A 183 -1.37 0.45 11.02
C ALA A 183 -2.52 -0.50 10.64
N VAL A 184 -2.76 -1.56 11.43
CA VAL A 184 -3.91 -2.46 11.23
C VAL A 184 -5.23 -1.72 11.45
N ILE A 185 -5.34 -0.89 12.50
CA ILE A 185 -6.54 -0.08 12.76
C ILE A 185 -6.78 0.90 11.61
N ALA A 186 -5.73 1.59 11.14
CA ALA A 186 -5.83 2.49 9.99
C ALA A 186 -6.30 1.75 8.73
N MET A 187 -5.76 0.56 8.46
CA MET A 187 -6.23 -0.30 7.36
C MET A 187 -7.68 -0.74 7.57
N LEU A 188 -8.09 -1.09 8.79
CA LEU A 188 -9.45 -1.52 9.12
C LEU A 188 -10.46 -0.41 8.78
N MET A 189 -10.14 0.85 9.11
CA MET A 189 -11.03 1.98 8.84
C MET A 189 -11.37 2.14 7.35
N VAL A 190 -10.41 1.88 6.45
CA VAL A 190 -10.58 2.10 5.01
C VAL A 190 -10.82 0.82 4.21
N ARG A 191 -10.33 -0.34 4.68
CA ARG A 191 -10.36 -1.64 4.00
C ARG A 191 -10.39 -2.79 5.01
N PRO A 192 -11.55 -3.07 5.63
CA PRO A 192 -11.66 -4.11 6.66
C PRO A 192 -11.14 -5.49 6.25
N HIS A 193 -11.47 -5.90 5.03
CA HIS A 193 -11.01 -7.18 4.46
C HIS A 193 -9.47 -7.27 4.36
N ILE A 194 -8.76 -6.18 4.04
CA ILE A 194 -7.29 -6.18 3.97
C ILE A 194 -6.66 -6.18 5.36
N ALA A 195 -7.27 -5.46 6.32
CA ALA A 195 -6.85 -5.52 7.71
C ALA A 195 -7.00 -6.94 8.29
N ALA A 196 -8.08 -7.64 7.93
CA ALA A 196 -8.27 -9.05 8.28
C ALA A 196 -7.14 -9.92 7.73
N VAL A 197 -6.76 -9.73 6.46
CA VAL A 197 -5.64 -10.45 5.83
C VAL A 197 -4.31 -10.13 6.52
N MET A 198 -4.07 -8.88 6.94
CA MET A 198 -2.88 -8.52 7.73
C MET A 198 -2.82 -9.30 9.06
N LEU A 199 -3.92 -9.35 9.80
CA LEU A 199 -3.98 -10.08 11.07
C LEU A 199 -3.84 -11.59 10.87
N ALA A 200 -4.52 -12.14 9.87
CA ALA A 200 -4.41 -13.56 9.51
C ALA A 200 -2.98 -13.93 9.12
N ALA A 201 -2.33 -13.14 8.26
CA ALA A 201 -0.94 -13.35 7.89
C ALA A 201 0.00 -13.27 9.10
N TYR A 202 -0.24 -12.33 10.02
CA TYR A 202 0.53 -12.20 11.25
C TYR A 202 0.38 -13.44 12.12
N ALA A 203 -0.85 -13.91 12.34
CA ALA A 203 -1.12 -15.11 13.11
C ALA A 203 -0.51 -16.37 12.50
N LEU A 204 -0.72 -16.58 11.19
CA LEU A 204 -0.14 -17.70 10.45
C LEU A 204 1.39 -17.68 10.51
N SER A 205 2.02 -16.50 10.55
CA SER A 205 3.48 -16.41 10.63
C SER A 205 4.06 -17.10 11.86
N PHE A 206 3.37 -17.09 13.00
CA PHE A 206 3.83 -17.78 14.21
C PHE A 206 3.70 -19.29 14.11
N ILE A 207 2.73 -19.80 13.35
CA ILE A 207 2.55 -21.24 13.14
C ILE A 207 3.73 -21.80 12.33
N PHE A 208 4.13 -21.07 11.30
CA PHE A 208 5.24 -21.48 10.41
C PHE A 208 6.62 -21.07 10.94
N ASP A 209 6.72 -20.13 11.89
CA ASP A 209 7.99 -19.79 12.53
C ASP A 209 8.42 -20.88 13.51
N LYS A 210 9.52 -21.58 13.19
CA LYS A 210 10.09 -22.62 14.04
C LYS A 210 10.65 -22.09 15.37
N ARG A 211 10.88 -20.78 15.49
CA ARG A 211 11.42 -20.14 16.70
C ARG A 211 10.34 -19.73 17.70
N SER A 212 9.06 -19.78 17.33
CA SER A 212 7.96 -19.41 18.23
C SER A 212 7.66 -20.53 19.24
N SER A 213 7.38 -20.14 20.49
CA SER A 213 7.00 -21.11 21.53
C SER A 213 5.60 -21.67 21.28
N LEU A 214 5.33 -22.90 21.75
CA LEU A 214 4.00 -23.51 21.66
C LEU A 214 2.90 -22.63 22.31
N VAL A 215 3.22 -21.95 23.41
CA VAL A 215 2.30 -21.02 24.10
C VAL A 215 1.95 -19.82 23.21
N GLN A 216 2.94 -19.22 22.54
CA GLN A 216 2.70 -18.13 21.61
C GLN A 216 1.83 -18.58 20.43
N ARG A 217 2.09 -19.77 19.86
CA ARG A 217 1.28 -20.33 18.79
C ARG A 217 -0.17 -20.55 19.23
N PHE A 218 -0.36 -21.04 20.46
CA PHE A 218 -1.70 -21.25 21.02
C PHE A 218 -2.43 -19.93 21.26
N ILE A 219 -1.83 -18.96 21.97
CA ILE A 219 -2.45 -17.65 22.25
C ILE A 219 -2.81 -16.94 20.94
N ILE A 220 -1.88 -16.88 19.98
CA ILE A 220 -2.08 -16.18 18.72
C ILE A 220 -3.08 -16.93 17.84
N GLY A 221 -3.05 -18.26 17.84
CA GLY A 221 -4.04 -19.09 17.16
C GLY A 221 -5.45 -18.86 17.71
N THR A 222 -5.62 -18.81 19.03
CA THR A 222 -6.90 -18.51 19.68
C THR A 222 -7.35 -17.08 19.38
N LEU A 223 -6.47 -16.08 19.48
CA LEU A 223 -6.80 -14.70 19.13
C LEU A 223 -7.20 -14.56 17.65
N ALA A 224 -6.53 -15.29 16.75
CA ALA A 224 -6.87 -15.31 15.34
C ALA A 224 -8.23 -15.98 15.07
N LEU A 225 -8.54 -17.07 15.76
CA LEU A 225 -9.86 -17.72 15.69
C LEU A 225 -10.98 -16.78 16.19
N VAL A 226 -10.80 -16.18 17.36
CA VAL A 226 -11.77 -15.22 17.93
C VAL A 226 -11.91 -13.99 17.02
N GLY A 227 -10.79 -13.44 16.54
CA GLY A 227 -10.79 -12.32 15.60
C GLY A 227 -11.50 -12.66 14.30
N SER A 228 -11.28 -13.86 13.76
CA SER A 228 -11.95 -14.32 12.53
C SER A 228 -13.45 -14.48 12.74
N ALA A 229 -13.88 -15.01 13.88
CA ALA A 229 -15.29 -15.14 14.23
C ALA A 229 -16.02 -13.78 14.31
N LEU A 230 -15.31 -12.68 14.60
CA LEU A 230 -15.88 -11.32 14.62
C LEU A 230 -15.80 -10.63 13.25
N VAL A 231 -14.69 -10.80 12.54
CA VAL A 231 -14.42 -10.07 11.29
C VAL A 231 -15.11 -10.70 10.09
N ILE A 232 -15.24 -12.03 10.05
CA ILE A 232 -15.92 -12.72 8.93
C ILE A 232 -17.39 -12.26 8.83
N PRO A 233 -18.22 -12.30 9.88
CA PRO A 233 -19.60 -11.83 9.78
C PRO A 233 -19.71 -10.36 9.35
N LEU A 234 -18.83 -9.49 9.87
CA LEU A 234 -18.77 -8.08 9.46
C LEU A 234 -18.44 -7.93 7.96
N ALA A 235 -17.48 -8.72 7.47
CA ALA A 235 -17.09 -8.70 6.07
C ALA A 235 -18.19 -9.24 5.15
N MET A 236 -18.92 -10.28 5.59
CA MET A 236 -20.05 -10.87 4.86
C MET A 236 -21.24 -9.91 4.80
N GLN A 237 -21.58 -9.28 5.92
CA GLN A 237 -22.61 -8.23 5.98
C GLN A 237 -22.23 -7.05 5.07
N TYR A 238 -20.96 -6.61 5.13
CA TYR A 238 -20.45 -5.53 4.26
C TYR A 238 -20.46 -5.92 2.77
N ALA A 239 -20.26 -7.20 2.46
CA ALA A 239 -20.37 -7.73 1.10
C ALA A 239 -21.82 -7.89 0.62
N GLY A 240 -22.82 -7.69 1.48
CA GLY A 240 -24.23 -7.93 1.15
C GLY A 240 -24.61 -9.42 1.15
N LEU A 241 -23.75 -10.29 1.66
CA LEU A 241 -23.88 -11.75 1.66
C LEU A 241 -24.33 -12.25 3.04
N GLY A 242 -25.44 -11.70 3.54
CA GLY A 242 -25.86 -11.82 4.94
C GLY A 242 -25.91 -13.23 5.54
N ASP A 243 -25.99 -14.29 4.72
CA ASP A 243 -26.07 -15.69 5.15
C ASP A 243 -25.29 -16.68 4.25
N ALA A 244 -24.22 -16.21 3.61
CA ALA A 244 -23.47 -17.06 2.69
C ALA A 244 -22.58 -18.08 3.43
N GLN A 245 -22.84 -19.38 3.22
CA GLN A 245 -22.15 -20.50 3.88
C GLN A 245 -21.49 -21.46 2.88
N ASN A 246 -21.66 -21.26 1.57
CA ASN A 246 -21.25 -22.20 0.52
C ASN A 246 -20.24 -21.60 -0.47
N ALA A 247 -19.51 -22.46 -1.18
CA ALA A 247 -18.60 -22.07 -2.25
C ALA A 247 -19.31 -21.34 -3.41
N ALA A 248 -20.60 -21.58 -3.60
CA ALA A 248 -21.45 -20.85 -4.56
C ALA A 248 -21.54 -19.36 -4.22
N ASP A 249 -21.63 -19.01 -2.94
CA ASP A 249 -21.75 -17.62 -2.51
C ASP A 249 -20.43 -16.84 -2.67
N ILE A 250 -19.29 -17.55 -2.59
CA ILE A 250 -17.98 -16.99 -2.92
C ILE A 250 -17.90 -16.70 -4.42
N GLN A 251 -18.47 -17.56 -5.26
CA GLN A 251 -18.55 -17.34 -6.71
C GLN A 251 -19.45 -16.13 -7.02
N ASP A 252 -20.65 -16.05 -6.41
CA ASP A 252 -21.57 -14.92 -6.60
C ASP A 252 -20.95 -13.58 -6.15
N TYR A 253 -20.15 -13.60 -5.06
CA TYR A 253 -19.39 -12.42 -4.64
C TYR A 253 -18.30 -12.02 -5.63
N ILE A 254 -17.57 -13.00 -6.18
CA ILE A 254 -16.55 -12.75 -7.19
C ILE A 254 -17.20 -12.15 -8.43
N ASP A 255 -18.32 -12.73 -8.88
CA ASP A 255 -19.07 -12.29 -10.07
C ASP A 255 -19.62 -10.87 -9.85
N GLN A 256 -20.26 -10.59 -8.72
CA GLN A 256 -20.74 -9.24 -8.38
C GLN A 256 -19.59 -8.21 -8.33
N ARG A 257 -18.42 -8.60 -7.81
CA ARG A 257 -17.24 -7.71 -7.80
C ARG A 257 -16.65 -7.52 -9.18
N GLN A 258 -16.62 -8.56 -10.01
CA GLN A 258 -16.18 -8.45 -11.40
C GLN A 258 -17.10 -7.50 -12.16
N ASP A 259 -18.43 -7.69 -12.07
CA ASP A 259 -19.44 -6.85 -12.72
C ASP A 259 -19.31 -5.38 -12.31
N SER A 260 -19.16 -5.09 -11.02
CA SER A 260 -18.94 -3.72 -10.53
C SER A 260 -17.62 -3.08 -10.99
N ASN A 261 -16.66 -3.90 -11.47
CA ASN A 261 -15.37 -3.47 -11.99
C ASN A 261 -15.34 -3.42 -13.54
N LEU A 262 -16.38 -3.90 -14.23
CA LEU A 262 -16.45 -3.86 -15.70
C LEU A 262 -16.65 -2.43 -16.25
N ASP A 263 -17.15 -1.51 -15.42
CA ASP A 263 -17.33 -0.11 -15.77
C ASP A 263 -15.97 0.58 -16.05
N GLY A 264 -15.78 1.01 -17.30
CA GLY A 264 -14.62 1.74 -17.79
C GLY A 264 -13.89 1.05 -18.94
N GLY A 265 -13.27 1.82 -19.84
CA GLY A 265 -12.68 1.32 -21.11
C GLY A 265 -11.41 0.45 -21.00
N SER A 266 -11.09 -0.07 -19.81
CA SER A 266 -9.93 -0.93 -19.52
C SER A 266 -10.28 -2.19 -18.71
N SER A 267 -11.52 -2.64 -18.79
CA SER A 267 -11.98 -3.90 -18.21
C SER A 267 -11.47 -5.12 -19.01
N LEU A 268 -11.22 -6.21 -18.29
CA LEU A 268 -10.79 -7.49 -18.83
C LEU A 268 -11.72 -8.57 -18.32
N ASP A 269 -11.99 -9.57 -19.17
CA ASP A 269 -12.66 -10.79 -18.72
C ASP A 269 -11.66 -11.66 -17.95
N ILE A 270 -11.77 -11.65 -16.63
CA ILE A 270 -10.93 -12.44 -15.72
C ILE A 270 -11.44 -13.87 -15.57
N SER A 271 -12.74 -14.10 -15.80
CA SER A 271 -13.38 -15.40 -15.63
C SER A 271 -12.83 -16.45 -16.59
N SER A 272 -12.43 -16.05 -17.80
CA SER A 272 -11.81 -16.91 -18.82
C SER A 272 -10.31 -17.14 -18.64
N MET A 273 -9.66 -16.48 -17.67
CA MET A 273 -8.21 -16.58 -17.44
C MET A 273 -7.85 -17.63 -16.38
N SER A 274 -6.73 -18.34 -16.59
CA SER A 274 -6.16 -19.22 -15.56
C SER A 274 -5.57 -18.40 -14.39
N LEU A 275 -5.54 -18.98 -13.18
CA LEU A 275 -5.02 -18.30 -11.98
C LEU A 275 -3.60 -17.68 -12.16
N PRO A 276 -2.61 -18.35 -12.77
CA PRO A 276 -1.32 -17.72 -13.04
C PRO A 276 -1.40 -16.50 -13.97
N MET A 277 -2.30 -16.55 -14.95
CA MET A 277 -2.54 -15.45 -15.89
C MET A 277 -3.24 -14.27 -15.20
N GLN A 278 -4.16 -14.54 -14.27
CA GLN A 278 -4.79 -13.51 -13.44
C GLN A 278 -3.76 -12.79 -12.56
N LEU A 279 -2.89 -13.55 -11.87
CA LEU A 279 -1.81 -13.00 -11.03
C LEU A 279 -0.86 -12.12 -11.85
N PHE A 280 -0.46 -12.59 -13.03
CA PHE A 280 0.39 -11.83 -13.95
C PHE A 280 -0.30 -10.56 -14.43
N THR A 281 -1.55 -10.67 -14.90
CA THR A 281 -2.34 -9.56 -15.42
C THR A 281 -2.52 -8.48 -14.36
N TYR A 282 -2.88 -8.86 -13.14
CA TYR A 282 -3.10 -7.91 -12.05
C TYR A 282 -1.86 -7.08 -11.72
N LEU A 283 -0.67 -7.70 -11.67
CA LEU A 283 0.53 -7.04 -11.19
C LEU A 283 1.30 -6.30 -12.30
N PHE A 284 1.31 -6.83 -13.53
CA PHE A 284 2.20 -6.38 -14.59
C PHE A 284 1.51 -5.73 -15.80
N ARG A 285 0.17 -5.75 -15.89
CA ARG A 285 -0.56 -5.05 -16.97
C ARG A 285 -1.09 -3.68 -16.48
N PRO A 286 -1.20 -2.67 -17.36
CA PRO A 286 -0.91 -2.69 -18.79
C PRO A 286 0.59 -2.76 -19.09
N LEU A 287 0.94 -3.41 -20.19
CA LEU A 287 2.28 -3.35 -20.80
C LEU A 287 2.36 -2.15 -21.78
N PRO A 288 3.56 -1.66 -22.16
CA PRO A 288 3.66 -0.43 -22.97
C PRO A 288 2.93 -0.47 -24.30
N PHE A 289 2.79 -1.65 -24.91
CA PHE A 289 2.04 -1.83 -26.14
C PHE A 289 0.52 -1.82 -25.95
N GLU A 290 0.03 -1.94 -24.71
CA GLU A 290 -1.40 -1.89 -24.36
C GLU A 290 -1.83 -0.48 -23.93
N ALA A 291 -0.88 0.44 -23.78
CA ALA A 291 -1.13 1.78 -23.28
C ALA A 291 -1.85 2.65 -24.30
N LYS A 292 -3.13 2.95 -24.05
CA LYS A 292 -3.96 3.83 -24.89
C LYS A 292 -3.99 5.29 -24.41
N SER A 293 -3.28 5.62 -23.32
CA SER A 293 -3.20 6.96 -22.75
C SER A 293 -1.83 7.21 -22.11
N ILE A 294 -1.47 8.48 -21.90
CA ILE A 294 -0.22 8.87 -21.23
C ILE A 294 -0.15 8.27 -19.82
N PHE A 295 -1.27 8.27 -19.08
CA PHE A 295 -1.36 7.66 -17.75
C PHE A 295 -1.15 6.14 -17.79
N ALA A 296 -1.76 5.46 -18.77
CA ALA A 296 -1.54 4.03 -18.97
C ALA A 296 -0.08 3.72 -19.35
N PHE A 297 0.54 4.60 -20.15
CA PHE A 297 1.93 4.45 -20.57
C PHE A 297 2.89 4.61 -19.39
N ILE A 298 2.73 5.64 -18.56
CA ILE A 298 3.53 5.82 -17.33
C ILE A 298 3.35 4.61 -16.40
N SER A 299 2.12 4.16 -16.19
CA SER A 299 1.86 2.98 -15.35
C SER A 299 2.49 1.70 -15.94
N SER A 300 2.60 1.59 -17.26
CA SER A 300 3.21 0.44 -17.92
C SER A 300 4.73 0.37 -17.72
N ILE A 301 5.39 1.53 -17.63
CA ILE A 301 6.83 1.59 -17.31
C ILE A 301 7.06 1.09 -15.89
N ASP A 302 6.24 1.51 -14.93
CA ASP A 302 6.32 1.03 -13.56
C ASP A 302 6.10 -0.48 -13.47
N ASN A 303 5.15 -0.99 -14.25
CA ASN A 303 4.90 -2.44 -14.34
C ASN A 303 6.09 -3.20 -14.90
N LEU A 304 6.76 -2.68 -15.93
CA LEU A 304 7.97 -3.30 -16.47
C LEU A 304 9.11 -3.32 -15.44
N ILE A 305 9.26 -2.25 -14.66
CA ILE A 305 10.27 -2.18 -13.58
C ILE A 305 9.95 -3.22 -12.50
N LEU A 306 8.68 -3.37 -12.12
CA LEU A 306 8.23 -4.42 -11.18
C LEU A 306 8.44 -5.82 -11.74
N LEU A 307 8.19 -6.03 -13.05
CA LEU A 307 8.44 -7.30 -13.72
C LEU A 307 9.93 -7.65 -13.70
N ALA A 308 10.81 -6.69 -14.02
CA ALA A 308 12.25 -6.87 -13.95
C ALA A 308 12.71 -7.25 -12.53
N LEU A 309 12.16 -6.58 -11.51
CA LEU A 309 12.41 -6.93 -10.11
C LEU A 309 11.97 -8.36 -9.79
N VAL A 310 10.80 -8.78 -10.26
CA VAL A 310 10.28 -10.13 -10.01
C VAL A 310 11.16 -11.20 -10.66
N ILE A 311 11.61 -10.97 -11.89
CA ILE A 311 12.53 -11.87 -12.59
C ILE A 311 13.86 -11.96 -11.83
N LEU A 312 14.49 -10.82 -11.51
CA LEU A 312 15.77 -10.79 -10.79
C LEU A 312 15.67 -11.42 -9.40
N GLY A 313 14.58 -11.15 -8.68
CA GLY A 313 14.30 -11.70 -7.37
C GLY A 313 14.10 -13.22 -7.42
N SER A 314 13.31 -13.70 -8.39
CA SER A 314 13.06 -15.13 -8.59
C SER A 314 14.36 -15.88 -8.91
N ILE A 315 15.20 -15.33 -9.80
CA ILE A 315 16.52 -15.90 -10.10
C ILE A 315 17.39 -15.96 -8.84
N ALA A 316 17.39 -14.91 -8.01
CA ALA A 316 18.17 -14.88 -6.77
C ALA A 316 17.68 -15.92 -5.75
N ILE A 317 16.36 -16.12 -5.63
CA ILE A 317 15.75 -17.14 -4.77
C ILE A 317 16.12 -18.55 -5.25
N LEU A 318 16.02 -18.82 -6.56
CA LEU A 318 16.41 -20.10 -7.14
C LEU A 318 17.89 -20.41 -6.94
N LYS A 319 18.75 -19.38 -6.95
CA LYS A 319 20.17 -19.48 -6.59
C LYS A 319 20.43 -19.60 -5.08
N LYS A 320 19.39 -19.74 -4.26
CA LYS A 320 19.46 -19.84 -2.79
C LYS A 320 20.20 -18.67 -2.14
N SER A 321 20.06 -17.47 -2.71
CA SER A 321 20.67 -16.26 -2.17
C SER A 321 20.11 -15.97 -0.78
N GLN A 322 20.99 -15.80 0.19
CA GLN A 322 20.56 -15.45 1.54
C GLN A 322 20.10 -14.00 1.57
N PRO A 323 19.05 -13.70 2.34
CA PRO A 323 18.61 -12.34 2.46
C PRO A 323 19.57 -11.44 3.22
N SER A 324 19.64 -10.16 2.83
CA SER A 324 20.54 -9.18 3.45
C SER A 324 20.11 -8.70 4.84
N ILE A 325 18.82 -8.88 5.19
CA ILE A 325 18.22 -8.32 6.42
C ILE A 325 17.30 -9.35 7.07
N GLU A 326 17.45 -9.46 8.39
CA GLU A 326 16.50 -10.17 9.25
C GLU A 326 15.18 -9.40 9.35
N SER A 327 14.09 -10.12 9.16
CA SER A 327 12.72 -9.60 9.19
C SER A 327 11.76 -10.77 9.33
N ASN A 328 10.50 -10.52 9.71
CA ASN A 328 9.48 -11.56 9.70
C ASN A 328 9.03 -11.84 8.26
N ARG A 329 9.87 -12.56 7.49
CA ARG A 329 9.64 -12.90 6.09
C ARG A 329 8.44 -13.79 5.88
N ILE A 330 8.14 -14.66 6.85
CA ILE A 330 7.00 -15.57 6.81
C ILE A 330 5.72 -14.74 6.75
N PHE A 331 5.57 -13.78 7.66
CA PHE A 331 4.47 -12.82 7.63
C PHE A 331 4.37 -12.10 6.28
N LEU A 332 5.48 -11.53 5.80
CA LEU A 332 5.49 -10.75 4.56
C LEU A 332 5.09 -11.58 3.33
N TRP A 333 5.60 -12.82 3.22
CA TRP A 333 5.24 -13.72 2.10
C TRP A 333 3.78 -14.16 2.17
N ILE A 334 3.27 -14.50 3.35
CA ILE A 334 1.86 -14.89 3.51
C ILE A 334 0.94 -13.71 3.18
N TYR A 335 1.23 -12.52 3.70
CA TYR A 335 0.43 -11.33 3.40
C TYR A 335 0.43 -11.01 1.90
N VAL A 336 1.61 -10.96 1.27
CA VAL A 336 1.72 -10.72 -0.18
C VAL A 336 0.97 -11.78 -0.98
N GLY A 337 1.12 -13.06 -0.64
CA GLY A 337 0.44 -14.16 -1.32
C GLY A 337 -1.08 -14.07 -1.22
N LEU A 338 -1.61 -13.91 -0.01
CA LEU A 338 -3.06 -13.84 0.22
C LEU A 338 -3.67 -12.60 -0.45
N THR A 339 -3.09 -11.41 -0.24
CA THR A 339 -3.61 -10.17 -0.83
C THR A 339 -3.52 -10.18 -2.36
N TRP A 340 -2.43 -10.71 -2.93
CA TRP A 340 -2.30 -10.80 -4.38
C TRP A 340 -3.30 -11.78 -4.99
N LEU A 341 -3.53 -12.94 -4.35
CA LEU A 341 -4.55 -13.89 -4.79
C LEU A 341 -5.95 -13.28 -4.78
N ILE A 342 -6.34 -12.64 -3.66
CA ILE A 342 -7.65 -12.00 -3.52
C ILE A 342 -7.86 -10.94 -4.60
N PHE A 343 -6.90 -10.03 -4.79
CA PHE A 343 -7.09 -8.96 -5.77
C PHE A 343 -7.01 -9.44 -7.22
N ALA A 344 -6.17 -10.43 -7.52
CA ALA A 344 -6.08 -10.97 -8.88
C ALA A 344 -7.37 -11.67 -9.32
N SER A 345 -8.10 -12.31 -8.40
CA SER A 345 -9.37 -12.97 -8.73
C SER A 345 -10.57 -12.01 -8.79
N THR A 346 -10.54 -10.89 -8.06
CA THR A 346 -11.70 -9.97 -7.95
C THR A 346 -11.62 -8.74 -8.86
N THR A 347 -10.44 -8.33 -9.32
CA THR A 347 -10.24 -7.00 -9.93
C THR A 347 -10.12 -7.07 -11.45
N ALA A 348 -11.27 -6.97 -12.14
CA ALA A 348 -11.38 -6.99 -13.62
C ALA A 348 -10.82 -5.76 -14.34
N ASN A 349 -10.58 -4.66 -13.64
CA ASN A 349 -10.19 -3.39 -14.25
C ASN A 349 -8.70 -3.10 -14.07
N LEU A 350 -7.97 -2.88 -15.16
CA LEU A 350 -6.53 -2.57 -15.11
C LEU A 350 -6.23 -1.26 -14.36
N GLY A 351 -7.07 -0.23 -14.50
CA GLY A 351 -6.92 1.02 -13.76
C GLY A 351 -7.00 0.79 -12.24
N ILE A 352 -7.98 -0.01 -11.80
CA ILE A 352 -8.13 -0.36 -10.38
C ILE A 352 -6.93 -1.20 -9.90
N ALA A 353 -6.48 -2.17 -10.69
CA ALA A 353 -5.32 -3.00 -10.36
C ALA A 353 -4.03 -2.17 -10.18
N THR A 354 -3.79 -1.18 -11.05
CA THR A 354 -2.60 -0.32 -10.99
C THR A 354 -2.53 0.51 -9.71
N ARG A 355 -3.69 0.82 -9.11
CA ARG A 355 -3.85 1.52 -7.84
C ARG A 355 -3.75 0.58 -6.64
N GLN A 356 -4.54 -0.50 -6.64
CA GLN A 356 -4.68 -1.40 -5.50
C GLN A 356 -3.44 -2.25 -5.21
N LYS A 357 -2.60 -2.54 -6.22
CA LYS A 357 -1.36 -3.31 -6.04
C LYS A 357 -0.40 -2.71 -5.00
N TRP A 358 -0.45 -1.38 -4.79
CA TRP A 358 0.41 -0.70 -3.81
C TRP A 358 0.11 -1.07 -2.35
N MET A 359 -0.96 -1.82 -2.07
CA MET A 359 -1.25 -2.36 -0.74
C MET A 359 -0.37 -3.54 -0.33
N PHE A 360 0.31 -4.19 -1.28
CA PHE A 360 1.26 -5.27 -0.99
C PHE A 360 2.58 -5.13 -1.75
N ALA A 361 2.62 -4.37 -2.84
CA ALA A 361 3.83 -4.17 -3.65
C ALA A 361 5.05 -3.70 -2.84
N PRO A 362 4.96 -2.78 -1.85
CA PRO A 362 6.11 -2.41 -1.02
C PRO A 362 6.76 -3.62 -0.32
N MET A 363 5.95 -4.56 0.16
CA MET A 363 6.42 -5.77 0.84
C MET A 363 7.05 -6.75 -0.16
N LEU A 364 6.41 -6.94 -1.33
CA LEU A 364 6.98 -7.73 -2.42
C LEU A 364 8.32 -7.15 -2.88
N ILE A 365 8.41 -5.83 -3.02
CA ILE A 365 9.63 -5.12 -3.40
C ILE A 365 10.72 -5.36 -2.38
N PHE A 366 10.43 -5.19 -1.08
CA PHE A 366 11.41 -5.47 -0.02
C PHE A 366 11.88 -6.93 -0.05
N LEU A 367 10.95 -7.89 -0.14
CA LEU A 367 11.27 -9.32 -0.15
C LEU A 367 12.23 -9.69 -1.28
N LEU A 368 11.91 -9.29 -2.51
CA LEU A 368 12.72 -9.61 -3.69
C LEU A 368 14.01 -8.81 -3.71
N LEU A 369 13.96 -7.51 -3.41
CA LEU A 369 15.16 -6.69 -3.39
C LEU A 369 16.15 -7.19 -2.33
N SER A 370 15.68 -7.72 -1.20
CA SER A 370 16.54 -8.20 -0.10
C SER A 370 17.43 -9.40 -0.45
N VAL A 371 17.01 -10.24 -1.38
CA VAL A 371 17.78 -11.41 -1.82
C VAL A 371 18.66 -11.12 -3.05
N ILE A 372 18.40 -10.04 -3.78
CA ILE A 372 19.18 -9.66 -4.97
C ILE A 372 20.52 -9.04 -4.55
N GLY A 373 21.62 -9.51 -5.15
CA GLY A 373 22.90 -8.79 -5.16
C GLY A 373 23.58 -8.63 -3.79
N THR A 374 23.36 -9.57 -2.86
CA THR A 374 24.11 -9.64 -1.61
C THR A 374 25.58 -9.85 -1.92
N ARG A 375 26.42 -8.88 -1.51
CA ARG A 375 27.86 -9.14 -1.41
C ARG A 375 28.03 -10.20 -0.32
N LYS A 376 28.64 -11.35 -0.63
CA LYS A 376 29.16 -12.23 0.41
C LYS A 376 30.13 -11.38 1.22
N VAL A 377 29.73 -10.99 2.44
CA VAL A 377 30.69 -10.50 3.42
C VAL A 377 31.56 -11.71 3.73
N ASN A 378 32.77 -11.75 3.17
CA ASN A 378 33.77 -12.71 3.62
C ASN A 378 34.06 -12.35 5.08
N ASN A 379 33.58 -13.19 6.01
CA ASN A 379 33.80 -13.06 7.44
C ASN A 379 35.29 -13.12 7.85
N GLU A 380 36.23 -13.26 6.91
CA GLU A 380 37.67 -13.29 7.18
C GLU A 380 38.30 -11.91 7.42
N LYS A 381 37.60 -10.80 7.14
CA LYS A 381 38.18 -9.45 7.32
C LYS A 381 37.83 -8.76 8.64
N VAL A 382 36.85 -9.25 9.40
CA VAL A 382 36.45 -8.62 10.68
C VAL A 382 37.46 -8.93 11.80
N THR A 383 38.23 -10.01 11.71
CA THR A 383 39.19 -10.39 12.75
C THR A 383 40.50 -9.59 12.71
N ASN A 384 40.83 -8.95 11.57
CA ASN A 384 42.11 -8.24 11.41
C ASN A 384 42.05 -6.73 11.66
N GLU A 385 40.85 -6.14 11.82
CA GLU A 385 40.68 -4.72 12.18
C GLU A 385 40.41 -4.49 13.67
N ILE A 386 40.33 -5.56 14.50
CA ILE A 386 40.20 -5.45 15.96
C ILE A 386 41.59 -5.49 16.65
N VAL A 387 42.68 -5.70 15.88
CA VAL A 387 44.07 -5.81 16.38
C VAL A 387 44.99 -4.69 15.85
N LYS A 388 44.43 -3.61 15.30
CA LYS A 388 45.14 -2.36 14.99
C LYS A 388 44.27 -1.18 15.37
#